data_AF-A0A4D4KA16-F1
#
_entry.id   AF-A0A4D4KA16-F1
#
_cell.length_a   1.000
_cell.length_b   1.000
_cell.length_c   1.000
_cell.angle_alpha   90.00
_cell.angle_beta   90.00
_cell.angle_gamma   90.00
#
_symmetry.space_group_name_H-M   'P 1'
#
loop_
_entity.id
_entity.type
_entity.pdbx_description
1 polymer ?
#
loop_
_entity_poly.entity_id
_entity_poly.type
_entity_poly.pdbx_seq_one_letter_code
_entity_poly.pdbx_strand_id
1 'polypeptide(L)'
;MPRWRDLCGTAATTTADVIVGTAYVEVRYSKTCRAAWARITRAAPGDVIQIKAPGARGGAARAQNSRAGADGDAYTEMISVDATARTTACATLTGGTRGCTASGAQG
;
A
#
# COMPACT_ATOMS: atom_id res chain seq x y z
N MET A 1 -12.48 -1.64 21.96
CA MET A 1 -13.03 -1.78 20.60
C MET A 1 -11.92 -2.17 19.60
N PRO A 2 -11.54 -3.46 19.44
CA PRO A 2 -10.42 -3.83 18.57
C PRO A 2 -10.78 -4.58 17.27
N ARG A 3 -11.99 -5.16 17.14
CA ARG A 3 -12.28 -6.19 16.12
C ARG A 3 -12.44 -5.67 14.67
N TRP A 4 -12.56 -4.36 14.44
CA TRP A 4 -12.87 -3.81 13.12
C TRP A 4 -11.65 -3.68 12.19
N ARG A 5 -10.47 -3.34 12.73
CA ARG A 5 -9.23 -3.22 11.92
C ARG A 5 -8.80 -4.58 11.36
N ASP A 6 -8.99 -5.65 12.13
CA ASP A 6 -8.68 -7.02 11.71
C ASP A 6 -9.61 -7.49 10.57
N LEU A 7 -10.91 -7.18 10.66
CA LEU A 7 -11.89 -7.45 9.59
C LEU A 7 -11.51 -6.77 8.26
N CYS A 8 -11.05 -5.51 8.32
CA CYS A 8 -10.57 -4.80 7.14
C CYS A 8 -9.39 -5.54 6.49
N GLY A 9 -8.45 -6.03 7.30
CA GLY A 9 -7.24 -6.74 6.90
C GLY A 9 -7.51 -8.09 6.23
N THR A 10 -8.40 -8.90 6.81
CA THR A 10 -8.72 -10.25 6.30
C THR A 10 -9.53 -10.22 5.01
N ALA A 11 -10.41 -9.24 4.84
CA ALA A 11 -11.23 -9.10 3.63
C ALA A 11 -10.53 -8.36 2.47
N ALA A 12 -9.27 -7.95 2.66
CA ALA A 12 -8.58 -7.15 1.67
C ALA A 12 -7.94 -7.97 0.57
N THR A 13 -8.17 -7.54 -0.67
CA THR A 13 -7.59 -8.12 -1.88
C THR A 13 -6.41 -7.27 -2.36
N THR A 14 -5.48 -7.91 -3.05
CA THR A 14 -4.39 -7.22 -3.74
C THR A 14 -4.91 -6.67 -5.05
N THR A 15 -4.80 -5.35 -5.23
CA THR A 15 -5.32 -4.66 -6.42
C THR A 15 -4.24 -4.24 -7.41
N ALA A 16 -3.00 -4.17 -6.94
CA ALA A 16 -1.83 -3.90 -7.75
C ALA A 16 -0.58 -4.37 -7.01
N ASP A 17 0.40 -4.89 -7.72
CA ASP A 17 1.65 -5.36 -7.16
C ASP A 17 2.84 -5.15 -8.11
N VAL A 18 4.04 -5.20 -7.55
CA VAL A 18 5.31 -5.11 -8.29
C VAL A 18 6.45 -5.72 -7.45
N ILE A 19 7.47 -6.23 -8.14
CA ILE A 19 8.75 -6.59 -7.52
C ILE A 19 9.77 -5.48 -7.82
N VAL A 20 10.41 -4.96 -6.77
CA VAL A 20 11.48 -3.96 -6.86
C VAL A 20 12.73 -4.54 -6.24
N GLY A 21 13.70 -4.94 -7.07
CA GLY A 21 14.83 -5.75 -6.61
C GLY A 21 14.33 -7.09 -6.08
N THR A 22 14.52 -7.36 -4.79
CA THR A 22 13.97 -8.54 -4.09
C THR A 22 12.66 -8.27 -3.36
N ALA A 23 12.32 -7.00 -3.15
CA ALA A 23 11.18 -6.60 -2.35
C ALA A 23 9.89 -6.75 -3.15
N TYR A 24 8.87 -7.35 -2.55
CA TYR A 24 7.54 -7.46 -3.13
C TYR A 24 6.61 -6.43 -2.51
N VAL A 25 6.05 -5.59 -3.38
CA VAL A 25 5.20 -4.46 -3.03
C VAL A 25 3.80 -4.74 -3.51
N GLU A 26 2.82 -4.59 -2.63
CA GLU A 26 1.42 -4.79 -2.97
C GLU A 26 0.54 -3.67 -2.40
N VAL A 27 -0.48 -3.28 -3.16
CA VAL A 27 -1.59 -2.44 -2.71
C VAL A 27 -2.71 -3.38 -2.28
N ARG A 28 -3.09 -3.29 -1.00
CA ARG A 28 -4.21 -4.04 -0.43
C ARG A 28 -5.40 -3.10 -0.25
N TYR A 29 -6.56 -3.53 -0.72
CA TYR A 29 -7.81 -2.77 -0.62
C TYR A 29 -8.89 -3.59 0.08
N SER A 30 -9.57 -2.97 1.04
CA SER A 30 -10.71 -3.55 1.73
C SER A 30 -12.00 -2.84 1.32
N LYS A 31 -12.88 -3.54 0.59
CA LYS A 31 -14.21 -3.01 0.23
C LYS A 31 -15.06 -2.69 1.45
N THR A 32 -14.98 -3.52 2.49
CA THR A 32 -15.71 -3.35 3.76
C THR A 32 -15.38 -2.03 4.42
N CYS A 33 -14.10 -1.63 4.38
CA CYS A 33 -13.61 -0.45 5.08
C CYS A 33 -13.36 0.74 4.16
N ARG A 34 -13.53 0.56 2.84
CA ARG A 34 -13.24 1.56 1.80
C ARG A 34 -11.87 2.18 2.03
N ALA A 35 -10.89 1.31 2.27
CA ALA A 35 -9.56 1.72 2.67
C ALA A 35 -8.51 0.91 1.92
N ALA A 36 -7.40 1.56 1.61
CA ALA A 36 -6.25 0.93 1.01
C ALA A 36 -5.00 1.19 1.86
N TRP A 37 -4.07 0.24 1.83
CA TRP A 37 -2.74 0.38 2.40
C TRP A 37 -1.76 -0.40 1.54
N ALA A 38 -0.48 -0.07 1.64
CA ALA A 38 0.55 -0.79 0.94
C ALA A 38 1.32 -1.69 1.91
N ARG A 39 1.71 -2.85 1.42
CA ARG A 39 2.57 -3.79 2.12
C ARG A 39 3.83 -4.03 1.29
N ILE A 40 4.96 -4.08 1.97
CA ILE A 40 6.21 -4.58 1.42
C ILE A 40 6.63 -5.82 2.19
N THR A 41 7.19 -6.80 1.49
CA THR A 41 7.82 -7.99 2.07
C THR A 41 9.15 -8.26 1.38
N ARG A 42 10.04 -9.03 2.01
CA ARG A 42 11.39 -9.34 1.50
C ARG A 42 12.24 -8.09 1.23
N ALA A 43 11.94 -7.01 1.95
CA ALA A 43 12.68 -5.76 1.89
C ALA A 43 13.94 -5.84 2.75
N ALA A 44 14.93 -5.02 2.42
CA ALA A 44 16.04 -4.78 3.32
C ALA A 44 15.60 -3.81 4.44
N PRO A 45 16.16 -3.93 5.65
CA PRO A 45 15.91 -2.95 6.71
C PRO A 45 16.26 -1.55 6.23
N GLY A 46 15.33 -0.61 6.41
CA GLY A 46 15.49 0.76 5.93
C GLY A 46 14.88 1.06 4.58
N ASP A 47 14.45 0.06 3.79
CA ASP A 47 13.67 0.31 2.58
C ASP A 47 12.35 1.01 2.94
N VAL A 48 11.86 1.88 2.05
CA VAL A 48 10.65 2.67 2.30
C VAL A 48 9.56 2.27 1.31
N ILE A 49 8.37 2.00 1.82
CA ILE A 49 7.16 1.88 1.02
C ILE A 49 6.29 3.10 1.20
N GLN A 50 5.67 3.55 0.10
CA GLN A 50 4.73 4.65 0.07
C GLN A 50 3.48 4.24 -0.69
N ILE A 51 2.31 4.55 -0.15
CA ILE A 51 1.04 4.50 -0.85
C ILE A 51 0.58 5.90 -1.21
N LYS A 52 -0.04 6.05 -2.38
CA LYS A 52 -0.73 7.27 -2.80
C LYS A 52 -2.06 6.89 -3.44
N ALA A 53 -3.11 7.60 -3.05
CA ALA A 53 -4.43 7.49 -3.67
C ALA A 53 -4.97 8.87 -4.04
N PRO A 54 -5.73 8.97 -5.15
CA PRO A 54 -6.52 10.16 -5.41
C PRO A 54 -7.53 10.36 -4.27
N GLY A 55 -7.85 11.61 -3.97
CA GLY A 55 -8.84 11.90 -2.94
C GLY A 55 -10.23 11.47 -3.40
N ALA A 56 -11.02 11.00 -2.44
CA ALA A 56 -12.40 10.62 -2.68
C ALA A 56 -13.26 11.85 -3.03
N ARG A 57 -14.17 11.73 -4.00
CA ARG A 57 -15.15 12.78 -4.38
C ARG A 57 -14.56 14.20 -4.54
N GLY A 58 -13.41 14.32 -5.21
CA GLY A 58 -12.74 15.61 -5.44
C GLY A 58 -11.97 16.15 -4.24
N GLY A 59 -11.82 15.35 -3.17
CA GLY A 59 -10.96 15.67 -2.04
C GLY A 59 -9.46 15.63 -2.38
N ALA A 60 -8.63 16.10 -1.46
CA ALA A 60 -7.18 16.07 -1.61
C ALA A 60 -6.64 14.63 -1.69
N ALA A 61 -5.59 14.44 -2.49
CA ALA A 61 -4.87 13.17 -2.56
C ALA A 61 -4.32 12.79 -1.18
N ARG A 62 -4.36 11.49 -0.87
CA ARG A 62 -3.85 10.93 0.38
C ARG A 62 -2.57 10.17 0.09
N ALA A 63 -1.59 10.29 0.98
CA ALA A 63 -0.37 9.50 0.92
C ALA A 63 0.03 9.07 2.33
N GLN A 64 0.62 7.89 2.43
CA GLN A 64 1.26 7.40 3.65
C GLN A 64 2.54 6.66 3.29
N ASN A 65 3.48 6.61 4.22
CA ASN A 65 4.72 5.85 4.06
C ASN A 65 4.99 4.98 5.29
N SER A 66 5.86 4.01 5.11
CA SER A 66 6.35 3.14 6.17
C SER A 66 7.75 2.64 5.80
N ARG A 67 8.54 2.29 6.81
CA ARG A 67 9.92 1.81 6.65
C ARG A 67 10.00 0.37 7.09
N ALA A 68 10.63 -0.48 6.27
CA ALA A 68 10.86 -1.87 6.58
C ALA A 68 11.80 -2.02 7.79
N GLY A 69 11.40 -2.90 8.71
CA GLY A 69 12.18 -3.28 9.87
C GLY A 69 13.17 -4.42 9.57
N ALA A 70 13.71 -5.02 10.63
CA ALA A 70 14.66 -6.14 10.53
C ALA A 70 14.03 -7.42 9.96
N ASP A 71 12.71 -7.55 10.05
CA ASP A 71 11.90 -8.65 9.52
C ASP A 71 11.63 -8.54 8.00
N GLY A 72 12.00 -7.40 7.39
CA GLY A 72 11.84 -7.17 5.96
C GLY A 72 10.39 -6.93 5.51
N ASP A 73 9.48 -6.77 6.48
CA ASP A 73 8.07 -6.48 6.27
C ASP A 73 7.76 -5.04 6.72
N ALA A 74 6.88 -4.36 5.99
CA ALA A 74 6.32 -3.08 6.42
C ALA A 74 4.94 -2.84 5.83
N TYR A 75 4.14 -2.10 6.58
CA TYR A 75 2.77 -1.74 6.22
C TYR A 75 2.59 -0.24 6.40
N THR A 76 1.97 0.42 5.41
CA THR A 76 1.48 1.78 5.62
C THR A 76 0.22 1.75 6.47
N GLU A 77 -0.11 2.88 7.07
CA GLU A 77 -1.45 3.07 7.62
C GLU A 77 -2.52 2.96 6.52
N MET A 78 -3.74 2.60 6.95
CA MET A 78 -4.90 2.58 6.06
C MET A 78 -5.33 4.01 5.72
N ILE A 79 -5.41 4.31 4.43
CA ILE A 79 -5.99 5.55 3.92
C ILE A 79 -7.39 5.27 3.37
N SER A 80 -8.35 6.13 3.70
CA SER A 80 -9.68 6.07 3.11
C SER A 80 -9.62 6.41 1.62
N VAL A 81 -10.19 5.54 0.80
CA VAL A 81 -10.21 5.68 -0.66
C VAL A 81 -11.60 5.36 -1.20
N ASP A 82 -11.96 5.93 -2.34
CA ASP A 82 -13.12 5.47 -3.09
C ASP A 82 -12.81 4.12 -3.77
N ALA A 83 -13.84 3.31 -4.00
CA ALA A 83 -13.65 1.96 -4.55
C ALA A 83 -12.95 1.95 -5.92
N THR A 84 -13.15 2.99 -6.74
CA THR A 84 -12.53 3.14 -8.06
C THR A 84 -11.18 3.87 -8.02
N ALA A 85 -10.67 4.21 -6.82
CA ALA A 85 -9.47 5.01 -6.69
C ALA A 85 -8.24 4.25 -7.19
N ARG A 86 -7.60 4.81 -8.23
CA ARG A 86 -6.31 4.38 -8.77
C ARG A 86 -5.22 4.56 -7.72
N THR A 87 -5.09 3.57 -6.87
CA THR A 87 -4.12 3.57 -5.78
C THR A 87 -2.81 2.99 -6.29
N THR A 88 -1.71 3.65 -5.97
CA THR A 88 -0.37 3.23 -6.36
C THR A 88 0.49 3.07 -5.13
N ALA A 89 1.25 1.99 -5.07
CA ALA A 89 2.33 1.82 -4.10
C ALA A 89 3.67 1.95 -4.81
N CYS A 90 4.63 2.57 -4.14
CA CYS A 90 6.02 2.66 -4.59
C CYS A 90 6.95 2.22 -3.46
N ALA A 91 7.96 1.42 -3.80
CA ALA A 91 9.09 1.18 -2.92
C ALA A 91 10.29 1.99 -3.38
N THR A 92 11.06 2.48 -2.41
CA THR A 92 12.38 3.04 -2.60
C THR A 92 13.33 2.24 -1.73
N LEU A 93 14.18 1.46 -2.39
CA LEU A 93 15.20 0.67 -1.72
C LEU A 93 16.31 1.59 -1.22
N THR A 94 17.00 1.18 -0.17
CA THR A 94 18.17 1.86 0.40
C THR A 94 19.28 2.09 -0.63
N GLY A 95 19.41 1.21 -1.63
CA GLY A 95 20.31 1.38 -2.78
C GLY A 95 19.88 2.44 -3.81
N GLY A 96 18.78 3.17 -3.57
CA GLY A 96 18.25 4.23 -4.43
C GLY A 96 17.27 3.76 -5.51
N THR A 97 17.19 2.45 -5.77
CA THR A 97 16.24 1.88 -6.73
C THR A 97 14.80 2.16 -6.29
N ARG A 98 14.01 2.75 -7.19
CA ARG A 98 12.59 3.01 -6.98
C ARG A 98 11.75 2.27 -8.02
N GLY A 99 10.69 1.62 -7.56
CA GLY A 99 9.70 0.98 -8.42
C GLY A 99 8.29 1.16 -7.86
N CYS A 100 7.30 1.24 -8.74
CA CYS A 100 5.91 1.44 -8.38
C CYS A 100 5.02 0.40 -9.03
N THR A 101 3.93 0.05 -8.35
CA THR A 101 2.86 -0.71 -8.96
C THR A 101 2.29 0.08 -10.13
N ALA A 102 1.74 -0.61 -11.14
CA ALA A 102 0.84 0.05 -12.07
C ALA A 102 -0.28 0.75 -11.27
N SER A 103 -0.76 1.89 -11.76
CA SER A 103 -1.95 2.54 -11.19
C SER A 103 -3.12 1.59 -11.40
N GLY A 104 -3.44 0.80 -10.37
CA GLY A 104 -4.45 -0.26 -10.44
C GLY A 104 -5.76 0.32 -10.95
N ALA A 105 -6.09 0.02 -12.20
CA ALA A 105 -7.45 0.19 -12.68
C ALA A 105 -8.22 -0.98 -12.09
N GLN A 106 -9.05 -0.73 -11.07
CA GLN A 106 -10.16 -1.64 -10.82
C GLN A 106 -11.08 -1.50 -12.03
N GLY A 107 -11.15 -2.54 -12.86
CA GLY A 107 -12.10 -2.63 -13.97
C GLY A 107 -13.53 -2.56 -13.49
#